data_AF-A0A3P6T503-F1
#
_entry.id   AF-A0A3P6T503-F1
#
_cell.length_a   1.000
_cell.length_b   1.000
_cell.length_c   1.000
_cell.angle_alpha   90.00
_cell.angle_beta   90.00
_cell.angle_gamma   90.00
#
_symmetry.space_group_name_H-M   'P 1'
#
loop_
_entity.id
_entity.type
_entity.pdbx_description
1 polymer ?
#
loop_
_entity_poly.entity_id
_entity_poly.type
_entity_poly.pdbx_seq_one_letter_code
_entity_poly.pdbx_strand_id
1 'polypeptide(L)'
;MRSLFRSGQCVCKRNAGGRQCDKCADGFYNLQGYNQLGCEPCKCDIGGSLRADCDGETGQCRCRPRVTGLQCDKPIENHYFPTLWHNQYEAEDGHTED
;
A
#
# COMPACT_ATOMS: atom_id res chain seq x y z
N MET A 1 22.13 5.52 17.08
CA MET A 1 20.80 6.03 17.50
C MET A 1 21.05 7.12 18.53
N ARG A 2 20.76 8.40 18.23
CA ARG A 2 20.96 9.51 19.18
C ARG A 2 19.58 9.92 19.72
N SER A 3 19.35 9.80 21.03
CA SER A 3 18.15 10.32 21.69
C SER A 3 18.18 11.84 21.69
N LEU A 4 17.10 12.48 21.23
CA LEU A 4 17.05 13.94 21.03
C LEU A 4 15.99 14.64 21.91
N PHE A 5 15.15 13.90 22.64
CA PHE A 5 14.15 14.47 23.53
C PHE A 5 14.36 14.06 24.99
N ARG A 6 13.94 14.94 25.90
CA ARG A 6 13.94 14.76 27.37
C ARG A 6 13.13 13.53 27.85
N SER A 7 12.41 12.85 26.95
CA SER A 7 11.71 11.57 27.16
C SER A 7 12.54 10.33 26.77
N GLY A 8 13.72 10.48 26.16
CA GLY A 8 14.53 9.37 25.65
C GLY A 8 14.03 8.78 24.32
N GLN A 9 13.05 9.41 23.67
CA GLN A 9 12.49 8.93 22.40
C GLN A 9 13.45 9.21 21.23
N CYS A 10 13.78 8.16 20.47
CA CYS A 10 14.53 8.27 19.22
C CYS A 10 13.69 8.99 18.15
N VAL A 11 14.32 9.85 17.35
CA VAL A 11 13.72 10.31 16.10
C VAL A 11 13.85 9.18 15.09
N CYS A 12 12.72 8.65 14.63
CA CYS A 12 12.70 7.55 13.67
C CYS A 12 13.10 8.01 12.28
N LYS A 13 13.59 7.07 11.46
CA LYS A 13 13.66 7.28 10.01
C LYS A 13 12.26 7.58 9.49
N ARG A 14 12.16 8.31 8.36
CA ARG A 14 10.89 8.85 7.85
C ARG A 14 9.76 7.81 7.77
N ASN A 15 10.08 6.60 7.32
CA ASN A 15 9.08 5.54 7.09
C ASN A 15 9.05 4.50 8.22
N ALA A 16 9.76 4.75 9.32
CA ALA A 16 9.78 3.89 10.50
C ALA A 16 8.98 4.52 11.64
N GLY A 17 8.38 3.69 12.47
CA GLY A 17 7.55 4.06 13.60
C GLY A 17 7.75 3.14 14.80
N GLY A 18 6.92 3.33 15.82
CA GLY A 18 7.07 2.68 17.12
C GLY A 18 7.98 3.46 18.07
N ARG A 19 7.92 3.10 19.36
CA ARG A 19 8.70 3.79 20.40
C ARG A 19 10.21 3.66 20.19
N GLN A 20 10.64 2.54 19.60
CA GLN A 20 12.03 2.22 19.34
C GLN A 20 12.41 2.33 17.87
N CYS A 21 11.51 2.80 17.00
CA CYS A 21 11.72 2.86 15.55
C CYS A 21 12.01 1.48 14.93
N ASP A 22 11.38 0.45 15.50
CA ASP A 22 11.55 -0.98 15.22
C ASP A 22 10.46 -1.52 14.29
N LYS A 23 9.50 -0.68 13.89
CA LYS A 23 8.39 -1.04 13.00
C LYS A 23 8.29 -0.08 11.84
N CYS A 24 7.63 -0.48 10.77
CA CYS A 24 7.29 0.44 9.70
C CYS A 24 6.10 1.31 10.10
N ALA A 25 6.07 2.55 9.59
CA ALA A 25 4.89 3.38 9.65
C ALA A 25 3.77 2.79 8.76
N ASP A 26 2.52 3.16 9.03
CA ASP A 26 1.38 2.71 8.24
C ASP A 26 1.59 2.99 6.74
N GLY A 27 1.32 2.01 5.89
CA GLY A 27 1.57 2.10 4.45
C GLY A 27 3.01 1.82 4.03
N PHE A 28 3.86 1.32 4.92
CA PHE A 28 5.22 0.88 4.62
C PHE A 28 5.52 -0.51 5.19
N TYR A 29 6.49 -1.20 4.60
CA TYR A 29 6.94 -2.53 5.02
C TYR A 29 8.45 -2.70 4.85
N ASN A 30 9.00 -3.85 5.28
CA ASN A 30 10.40 -4.24 5.03
C ASN A 30 11.42 -3.25 5.61
N LEU A 31 11.46 -3.15 6.96
CA LEU A 31 12.40 -2.29 7.68
C LEU A 31 13.85 -2.76 7.50
N GLN A 32 14.67 -1.94 6.85
CA GLN A 32 16.06 -2.23 6.56
C GLN A 32 17.02 -1.19 7.15
N GLY A 33 18.10 -1.67 7.75
CA GLY A 33 19.13 -0.83 8.37
C GLY A 33 19.82 0.11 7.37
N TYR A 34 20.06 -0.38 6.14
CA TYR A 34 20.72 0.37 5.07
C TYR A 34 19.77 1.29 4.28
N ASN A 35 18.45 1.04 4.32
CA ASN A 35 17.48 1.94 3.70
C ASN A 35 17.46 3.26 4.48
N GLN A 36 17.83 4.37 3.83
CA GLN A 36 17.91 5.69 4.48
C GLN A 36 16.55 6.17 5.00
N LEU A 37 15.45 5.73 4.37
CA LEU A 37 14.08 6.02 4.80
C LEU A 37 13.54 4.99 5.81
N GLY A 38 14.21 3.84 5.96
CA GLY A 38 13.86 2.76 6.87
C GLY A 38 13.06 1.66 6.19
N CYS A 39 11.86 2.00 5.73
CA CYS A 39 10.92 1.05 5.12
C CYS A 39 10.58 1.42 3.68
N GLU A 40 10.10 0.44 2.92
CA GLU A 40 9.61 0.57 1.55
C GLU A 40 8.10 0.84 1.54
N PRO A 41 7.57 1.63 0.61
CA PRO A 41 6.13 1.90 0.53
C PRO A 41 5.36 0.67 0.08
N CYS A 42 4.20 0.43 0.67
CA CYS A 42 3.22 -0.52 0.13
C CYS A 42 2.80 -0.10 -1.28
N LYS A 43 2.58 -1.09 -2.15
CA LYS A 43 2.15 -0.88 -3.54
C LYS A 43 0.87 -1.62 -3.85
N CYS A 44 -0.11 -1.54 -2.95
CA CYS A 44 -1.38 -2.23 -3.13
C CYS A 44 -2.15 -1.64 -4.32
N ASP A 45 -2.60 -2.51 -5.23
CA ASP A 45 -3.39 -2.13 -6.39
C ASP A 45 -4.73 -1.54 -5.93
N ILE A 46 -5.06 -0.34 -6.41
CA ILE A 46 -6.24 0.40 -5.96
C ILE A 46 -7.57 -0.29 -6.31
N GLY A 47 -7.59 -1.09 -7.38
CA GLY A 47 -8.78 -1.85 -7.80
C GLY A 47 -8.85 -3.24 -7.17
N GLY A 48 -7.70 -3.87 -6.91
CA GLY A 48 -7.59 -5.25 -6.46
C GLY A 48 -7.42 -5.43 -4.96
N SER A 49 -6.97 -4.39 -4.24
CA SER A 49 -6.85 -4.40 -2.78
C SER A 49 -8.07 -3.80 -2.08
N LEU A 50 -8.27 -4.18 -0.81
CA LEU A 50 -9.30 -3.60 0.05
C LEU A 50 -8.89 -2.24 0.63
N ARG A 51 -7.57 -2.01 0.79
CA ARG A 51 -6.98 -0.80 1.36
C ARG A 51 -5.59 -0.58 0.77
N ALA A 52 -5.07 0.64 0.91
CA ALA A 52 -3.73 1.01 0.44
C ALA A 52 -2.59 0.54 1.37
N ASP A 53 -2.90 0.17 2.63
CA ASP A 53 -1.94 -0.40 3.57
C ASP A 53 -1.72 -1.90 3.33
N CYS A 54 -0.52 -2.35 3.69
CA CYS A 54 -0.08 -3.74 3.61
C CYS A 54 0.46 -4.18 4.97
N ASP A 55 0.65 -5.49 5.12
CA ASP A 55 1.31 -6.04 6.29
C ASP A 55 2.74 -5.48 6.43
N GLY A 56 3.06 -4.93 7.60
CA GLY A 56 4.30 -4.17 7.81
C GLY A 56 5.59 -4.99 7.80
N GLU A 57 5.50 -6.33 7.90
CA GLU A 57 6.66 -7.23 7.83
C GLU A 57 6.79 -7.84 6.44
N THR A 58 5.72 -8.42 5.92
CA THR A 58 5.71 -9.18 4.66
C THR A 58 5.46 -8.33 3.42
N GLY A 59 4.82 -7.17 3.57
CA GLY A 59 4.36 -6.33 2.47
C GLY A 59 3.09 -6.84 1.78
N GLN A 60 2.45 -7.90 2.29
CA GLN A 60 1.26 -8.47 1.66
C GLN A 60 0.06 -7.54 1.81
N CYS A 61 -0.51 -7.15 0.67
CA CYS A 61 -1.75 -6.39 0.61
C CYS A 61 -2.96 -7.27 0.90
N ARG A 62 -4.02 -6.68 1.45
CA ARG A 62 -5.28 -7.39 1.68
C ARG A 62 -6.12 -7.40 0.40
N CYS A 63 -6.07 -8.50 -0.34
CA CYS A 63 -6.73 -8.60 -1.64
C CYS A 63 -8.25 -8.73 -1.54
N ARG A 64 -8.93 -8.21 -2.55
CA ARG A 64 -10.35 -8.47 -2.81
C ARG A 64 -10.54 -9.94 -3.23
N PRO A 65 -11.77 -10.47 -3.12
CA PRO A 65 -12.07 -11.81 -3.59
C PRO A 65 -11.63 -12.00 -5.05
N ARG A 66 -11.02 -13.16 -5.35
CA ARG A 66 -10.58 -13.56 -6.70
C ARG A 66 -9.37 -12.77 -7.25
N VAL A 67 -8.71 -11.99 -6.41
CA VAL A 67 -7.47 -11.26 -6.73
C VAL A 67 -6.33 -11.79 -5.84
N THR A 68 -5.12 -11.83 -6.37
CA THR A 68 -3.92 -12.39 -5.73
C THR A 68 -2.66 -11.59 -6.10
N GLY A 69 -1.52 -12.01 -5.56
CA GLY A 69 -0.23 -11.34 -5.66
C GLY A 69 0.08 -10.48 -4.43
N LEU A 70 1.36 -10.11 -4.27
CA LEU A 70 1.81 -9.26 -3.17
C LEU A 70 1.06 -7.91 -3.16
N GLN A 71 0.81 -7.39 -4.36
CA GLN A 71 0.18 -6.09 -4.60
C GLN A 71 -1.32 -6.23 -4.93
N CYS A 72 -1.88 -7.43 -4.95
CA CYS A 72 -3.26 -7.69 -5.41
C CYS A 72 -3.51 -7.21 -6.85
N ASP A 73 -2.57 -7.49 -7.75
CA ASP A 73 -2.54 -7.01 -9.13
C ASP A 73 -2.87 -8.11 -10.16
N LYS A 74 -3.18 -9.33 -9.69
CA LYS A 74 -3.38 -10.51 -10.57
C LYS A 74 -4.70 -11.21 -10.24
N PRO A 75 -5.46 -11.71 -11.23
CA PRO A 75 -6.55 -12.61 -10.94
C PRO A 75 -6.02 -13.95 -10.43
N ILE A 76 -6.83 -14.66 -9.65
CA ILE A 76 -6.58 -16.08 -9.39
C ILE A 76 -6.81 -16.91 -10.68
N GLU A 77 -6.41 -18.17 -10.66
CA GLU A 77 -6.61 -19.07 -11.80
C GLU A 77 -8.08 -19.11 -12.26
N ASN A 78 -8.29 -19.12 -13.57
CA ASN A 78 -9.62 -19.14 -14.22
C ASN A 78 -10.54 -17.97 -13.80
N HIS A 79 -9.98 -16.82 -13.44
CA HIS A 79 -10.73 -15.62 -13.10
C HIS A 79 -10.31 -14.42 -13.95
N TYR A 80 -11.23 -13.48 -14.11
CA TYR A 80 -10.99 -12.18 -14.74
C TYR A 80 -11.12 -11.08 -13.70
N PHE A 81 -10.15 -10.16 -13.71
CA PHE A 81 -10.11 -8.96 -12.89
C PHE A 81 -9.96 -7.76 -13.85
N PRO A 82 -11.01 -6.93 -14.03
CA PRO A 82 -10.90 -5.75 -14.87
C PRO A 82 -9.96 -4.74 -14.21
N THR A 83 -8.93 -4.31 -14.93
CA THR A 83 -8.12 -3.17 -14.50
C THR A 83 -8.95 -1.88 -14.55
N LEU A 84 -8.49 -0.82 -13.88
CA LEU A 84 -9.16 0.49 -13.97
C LEU A 84 -9.41 0.94 -15.42
N TRP A 85 -8.53 0.59 -16.35
CA TRP A 85 -8.66 0.88 -17.78
C TRP A 85 -9.82 0.15 -18.48
N HIS A 86 -10.29 -0.97 -17.94
CA HIS A 86 -11.46 -1.68 -18.44
C HIS A 86 -12.78 -1.08 -17.94
N ASN A 87 -12.74 -0.10 -17.02
CA ASN A 87 -13.90 0.67 -16.58
C ASN A 87 -14.01 2.01 -17.33
N GLN A 88 -13.65 2.04 -18.61
CA GLN A 88 -13.95 3.19 -19.46
C GLN A 88 -15.46 3.22 -19.66
N TYR A 89 -16.15 4.01 -18.83
CA TYR A 89 -17.59 4.26 -18.94
C TYR A 89 -17.91 4.78 -20.34
N GLU A 90 -18.98 4.26 -20.93
CA GLU A 90 -19.73 5.00 -21.95
C GLU A 90 -20.39 6.17 -21.21
N ALA A 91 -19.85 7.37 -21.35
CA ALA A 91 -20.60 8.57 -21.07
C ALA A 91 -21.59 8.71 -22.23
N GLU A 92 -22.82 8.24 -22.02
CA GLU A 92 -23.89 8.46 -22.99
C GLU A 92 -24.14 9.97 -23.16
N ASP A 93 -23.88 10.48 -24.36
CA ASP A 93 -24.09 11.89 -24.73
C ASP A 93 -25.59 12.20 -24.70
N GLY A 94 -26.07 12.76 -23.59
CA GLY A 94 -27.42 13.26 -23.46
C GLY A 94 -27.56 14.63 -24.13
N HIS A 95 -27.85 14.68 -25.43
CA HIS A 95 -28.37 15.88 -26.06
C HIS A 95 -29.89 15.91 -25.95
N THR A 96 -30.45 16.99 -25.42
CA THR A 96 -31.85 17.37 -25.66
C THR A 96 -31.93 18.03 -27.03
N GLU A 97 -32.77 17.51 -27.93
CA GLU A 97 -33.11 18.20 -29.17
C GLU A 97 -33.98 19.43 -28.85
N ASP A 98 -33.61 20.58 -29.43
CA ASP A 98 -34.30 21.88 -29.30
C ASP A 98 -35.70 21.88 -29.94
#